data_AF-A0AAV6ZHC9-F1
#
_entry.id   AF-A0AAV6ZHC9-F1
#
_cell.length_a   1.000
_cell.length_b   1.000
_cell.length_c   1.000
_cell.angle_alpha   90.00
_cell.angle_beta   90.00
_cell.angle_gamma   90.00
#
_symmetry.space_group_name_H-M   'P 1'
#
loop_
_entity.id
_entity.type
_entity.pdbx_description
1 polymer ?
#
loop_
_entity_poly.entity_id
_entity_poly.type
_entity_poly.pdbx_seq_one_letter_code
_entity_poly.pdbx_strand_id
1 'polypeptide(L)'
;MTTTPPILLNQPPTRPPYFHSLLQRQAPADGEAMADTRSKKQRDILCLFDVDGTLTPARKKVDPEVDLFLKDLRQRVKIGVVGGSDYSKIAEQLGDGDDVIQKFDYVFAENGTVQYKDGRLLSRQAIQNHLGEELLQDLINFCLSYIALLKLPKKRGTFIEFRNGMLNISPIGRSCSPEERIEFSELDKKERIREKFVAALQKEFAGKGLRFTRGGMISFDIFPEGWDKRYCLDVLEEERFLRIHFFGNETSPGGNDYEIYADPRTVGHTVESPEDTVRRCRQLFFPERNHEL
;
A
#
# COMPACT_ATOMS: atom_id res chain seq x y z
N MET A 1 47.45 70.76 -10.52
CA MET A 1 46.56 70.23 -9.47
C MET A 1 46.66 71.17 -8.28
N THR A 2 45.53 71.68 -7.78
CA THR A 2 45.46 72.86 -6.90
C THR A 2 45.06 72.51 -5.46
N THR A 3 45.93 72.87 -4.51
CA THR A 3 45.67 73.43 -3.16
C THR A 3 44.52 72.89 -2.27
N THR A 4 44.91 72.45 -1.06
CA THR A 4 44.24 72.37 0.27
C THR A 4 43.40 73.62 0.68
N PRO A 5 42.64 73.66 1.82
CA PRO A 5 42.58 72.77 3.03
C PRO A 5 41.14 72.38 3.54
N PRO A 6 40.97 71.67 4.69
CA PRO A 6 39.67 71.22 5.24
C PRO A 6 39.07 72.10 6.36
N ILE A 7 37.80 71.88 6.74
CA ILE A 7 37.08 72.60 7.83
C ILE A 7 36.34 71.65 8.80
N LEU A 8 36.31 72.10 10.06
CA LEU A 8 35.72 71.64 11.32
C LEU A 8 34.36 70.87 11.28
N LEU A 9 34.08 69.84 12.11
CA LEU A 9 33.98 69.72 13.60
C LEU A 9 32.57 70.07 14.15
N ASN A 10 31.83 69.09 14.71
CA ASN A 10 30.96 69.23 15.90
C ASN A 10 30.27 67.93 16.38
N GLN A 11 30.10 67.80 17.71
CA GLN A 11 29.29 66.81 18.46
C GLN A 11 28.07 67.52 19.15
N PRO A 12 27.22 66.87 20.00
CA PRO A 12 26.79 65.47 20.10
C PRO A 12 25.28 65.31 19.71
N PRO A 13 24.19 65.39 20.54
CA PRO A 13 23.99 65.34 22.02
C PRO A 13 23.43 63.96 22.51
N THR A 14 22.31 63.91 23.26
CA THR A 14 21.74 62.74 23.99
C THR A 14 20.21 62.56 23.88
N ARG A 15 19.70 61.37 24.25
CA ARG A 15 18.27 60.95 24.30
C ARG A 15 17.38 61.79 25.24
N PRO A 16 16.04 61.71 25.11
CA PRO A 16 15.20 61.10 26.17
C PRO A 16 14.07 60.16 25.60
N PRO A 17 13.14 59.60 26.41
CA PRO A 17 12.49 58.29 26.13
C PRO A 17 11.02 58.33 25.66
N TYR A 18 10.51 57.22 25.12
CA TYR A 18 9.08 57.01 24.88
C TYR A 18 8.55 55.65 25.38
N PHE A 19 7.66 55.75 26.36
CA PHE A 19 6.45 54.96 26.65
C PHE A 19 6.39 53.43 26.48
N HIS A 20 5.98 52.78 27.58
CA HIS A 20 5.39 51.45 27.63
C HIS A 20 4.15 51.31 26.73
N SER A 21 4.02 50.17 26.05
CA SER A 21 2.73 49.51 25.88
C SER A 21 2.86 48.03 26.24
N LEU A 22 2.02 47.58 27.17
CA LEU A 22 1.95 46.16 27.57
C LEU A 22 1.02 45.43 26.61
N LEU A 23 1.59 44.71 25.65
CA LEU A 23 0.85 43.70 24.89
C LEU A 23 0.57 42.51 25.80
N GLN A 24 -0.63 42.47 26.39
CA GLN A 24 -1.18 41.26 26.98
C GLN A 24 -1.29 40.20 25.89
N ARG A 25 -0.35 39.24 25.89
CA ARG A 25 -0.57 37.96 25.20
C ARG A 25 -1.67 37.24 25.96
N GLN A 26 -2.88 37.22 25.40
CA GLN A 26 -3.88 36.23 25.80
C GLN A 26 -3.28 34.85 25.49
N ALA A 27 -3.23 33.98 26.52
CA ALA A 27 -3.00 32.57 26.29
C ALA A 27 -4.21 32.01 25.53
N PRO A 28 -4.03 31.09 24.56
CA PRO A 28 -5.14 30.41 23.93
C PRO A 28 -5.93 29.63 24.99
N ALA A 29 -7.25 29.57 24.85
CA ALA A 29 -8.08 28.79 25.75
C ALA A 29 -7.69 27.30 25.67
N ASP A 30 -7.57 26.62 26.82
CA ASP A 30 -6.98 25.27 26.91
C ASP A 30 -7.66 24.24 26.00
N GLY A 31 -8.94 24.43 25.66
CA GLY A 31 -9.70 23.61 24.72
C GLY A 31 -9.17 23.62 23.28
N GLU A 32 -8.75 24.77 22.76
CA GLU A 32 -8.24 24.87 21.38
C GLU A 32 -6.84 24.25 21.26
N ALA A 33 -5.96 24.51 22.24
CA ALA A 33 -4.62 23.93 22.28
C ALA A 33 -4.66 22.39 22.42
N MET A 34 -5.60 21.85 23.21
CA MET A 34 -5.82 20.40 23.29
C MET A 34 -6.40 19.84 21.98
N ALA A 35 -7.31 20.53 21.31
CA ALA A 35 -7.87 20.09 20.03
C ALA A 35 -6.82 20.06 18.89
N ASP A 36 -6.02 21.11 18.73
CA ASP A 36 -4.92 21.15 17.73
C ASP A 36 -3.85 20.08 18.03
N THR A 37 -3.48 19.90 19.29
CA THR A 37 -2.53 18.84 19.69
C THR A 37 -3.08 17.44 19.42
N ARG A 38 -4.39 17.22 19.62
CA ARG A 38 -5.05 15.92 19.35
C ARG A 38 -5.17 15.67 17.84
N SER A 39 -5.47 16.70 17.05
CA SER A 39 -5.47 16.69 15.59
C SER A 39 -4.09 16.34 15.02
N LYS A 40 -3.02 16.99 15.51
CA LYS A 40 -1.63 16.63 15.15
C LYS A 40 -1.31 15.17 15.45
N LYS A 41 -1.61 14.70 16.68
CA LYS A 41 -1.35 13.30 17.08
C LYS A 41 -2.12 12.25 16.27
N GLN A 42 -3.25 12.60 15.64
CA GLN A 42 -3.96 11.69 14.73
C GLN A 42 -3.32 11.65 13.34
N ARG A 43 -2.64 12.72 12.90
CA ARG A 43 -1.85 12.71 11.65
C ARG A 43 -0.56 11.88 11.75
N ASP A 44 -0.10 11.60 12.97
CA ASP A 44 0.95 10.60 13.26
C ASP A 44 0.43 9.15 13.20
N ILE A 45 -0.83 8.93 12.80
CA ILE A 45 -1.44 7.61 12.59
C ILE A 45 -1.68 7.38 11.10
N LEU A 46 -1.31 6.20 10.61
CA LEU A 46 -1.65 5.71 9.28
C LEU A 46 -2.72 4.61 9.39
N CYS A 47 -3.77 4.69 8.58
CA CYS A 47 -4.62 3.55 8.26
C CYS A 47 -4.24 3.02 6.87
N LEU A 48 -3.73 1.80 6.84
CA LEU A 48 -3.32 1.09 5.64
C LEU A 48 -4.34 -0.03 5.34
N PHE A 49 -4.86 -0.05 4.13
CA PHE A 49 -5.94 -0.97 3.74
C PHE A 49 -5.48 -1.90 2.61
N ASP A 50 -5.86 -3.17 2.68
CA ASP A 50 -6.05 -3.98 1.48
C ASP A 50 -7.17 -3.41 0.58
N VAL A 51 -7.24 -3.85 -0.68
CA VAL A 51 -8.21 -3.39 -1.68
C VAL A 51 -9.35 -4.40 -1.94
N ASP A 52 -9.03 -5.69 -2.10
CA ASP A 52 -9.91 -6.70 -2.70
C ASP A 52 -10.70 -7.49 -1.63
N GLY A 53 -11.92 -7.01 -1.33
CA GLY A 53 -12.78 -7.46 -0.24
C GLY A 53 -12.68 -6.59 1.02
N THR A 54 -11.63 -5.78 1.14
CA THR A 54 -11.41 -4.86 2.25
C THR A 54 -11.97 -3.45 2.02
N LEU A 55 -11.78 -2.87 0.82
CA LEU A 55 -12.35 -1.57 0.42
C LEU A 55 -13.33 -1.67 -0.73
N THR A 56 -13.22 -2.71 -1.55
CA THR A 56 -14.07 -2.96 -2.71
C THR A 56 -14.56 -4.41 -2.71
N PRO A 57 -15.70 -4.76 -3.31
CA PRO A 57 -15.96 -6.15 -3.68
C PRO A 57 -14.87 -6.61 -4.65
N ALA A 58 -14.35 -7.84 -4.49
CA ALA A 58 -13.17 -8.30 -5.22
C ALA A 58 -13.23 -8.02 -6.74
N ARG A 59 -12.24 -7.26 -7.24
CA ARG A 59 -12.08 -6.77 -8.62
C ARG A 59 -13.25 -5.93 -9.15
N LYS A 60 -13.94 -5.22 -8.28
CA LYS A 60 -14.95 -4.22 -8.64
C LYS A 60 -14.52 -2.83 -8.16
N LYS A 61 -15.20 -1.81 -8.71
CA LYS A 61 -15.04 -0.42 -8.28
C LYS A 61 -15.57 -0.22 -6.86
N VAL A 62 -14.94 0.70 -6.13
CA VAL A 62 -15.33 1.12 -4.78
C VAL A 62 -16.74 1.68 -4.75
N ASP A 63 -17.48 1.42 -3.68
CA ASP A 63 -18.79 2.02 -3.46
C ASP A 63 -18.63 3.52 -3.16
N PRO A 64 -19.46 4.41 -3.75
CA PRO A 64 -19.42 5.85 -3.46
C PRO A 64 -19.50 6.21 -1.97
N GLU A 65 -20.23 5.44 -1.14
CA GLU A 65 -20.29 5.69 0.31
C GLU A 65 -18.97 5.39 1.01
N VAL A 66 -18.26 4.34 0.57
CA VAL A 66 -16.92 3.99 1.08
C VAL A 66 -15.90 5.05 0.63
N ASP A 67 -15.95 5.49 -0.62
CA ASP A 67 -15.07 6.55 -1.15
C ASP A 67 -15.27 7.89 -0.42
N LEU A 68 -16.52 8.26 -0.11
CA LEU A 68 -16.83 9.43 0.72
C LEU A 68 -16.33 9.26 2.16
N PHE A 69 -16.54 8.09 2.78
CA PHE A 69 -16.04 7.82 4.13
C PHE A 69 -14.51 7.90 4.22
N LEU A 70 -13.77 7.40 3.23
CA LEU A 70 -12.31 7.48 3.21
C LEU A 70 -11.80 8.93 3.14
N LYS A 71 -12.50 9.82 2.42
CA LYS A 71 -12.20 11.27 2.39
C LYS A 71 -12.40 11.91 3.76
N ASP A 72 -13.47 11.53 4.48
CA ASP A 72 -13.73 11.95 5.86
C ASP A 72 -12.66 11.44 6.83
N LEU A 73 -12.28 10.16 6.72
CA LEU A 73 -11.24 9.53 7.54
C LEU A 73 -9.88 10.21 7.36
N ARG A 74 -9.54 10.58 6.11
CA ARG A 74 -8.29 11.29 5.77
C ARG A 74 -8.15 12.67 6.43
N GLN A 75 -9.25 13.28 6.89
CA GLN A 75 -9.17 14.53 7.66
C GLN A 75 -8.60 14.31 9.07
N ARG A 76 -8.65 13.08 9.60
CA ARG A 76 -8.16 12.72 10.94
C ARG A 76 -6.81 12.03 10.90
N VAL A 77 -6.67 11.01 10.06
CA VAL A 77 -5.47 10.15 9.97
C VAL A 77 -4.91 10.16 8.55
N LYS A 78 -3.64 9.80 8.38
CA LYS A 78 -3.13 9.47 7.04
C LYS A 78 -3.78 8.17 6.56
N ILE A 79 -4.07 8.06 5.27
CA ILE A 79 -4.62 6.83 4.68
C ILE A 79 -3.77 6.32 3.52
N GLY A 80 -3.65 5.01 3.39
CA GLY A 80 -2.97 4.38 2.27
C GLY A 80 -3.57 3.03 1.89
N VAL A 81 -3.25 2.55 0.69
CA VAL A 81 -3.66 1.22 0.22
C VAL A 81 -2.47 0.36 -0.16
N VAL A 82 -2.57 -0.95 0.06
CA VAL A 82 -1.58 -1.94 -0.36
C VAL A 82 -2.27 -3.14 -1.02
N GLY A 83 -1.82 -3.51 -2.23
CA GLY A 83 -2.40 -4.63 -2.97
C GLY A 83 -1.39 -5.34 -3.85
N GLY A 84 -1.56 -6.66 -4.08
CA GLY A 84 -0.71 -7.46 -4.96
C GLY A 84 -0.96 -7.23 -6.46
N SER A 85 -2.02 -6.49 -6.80
CA SER A 85 -2.32 -6.03 -8.16
C SER A 85 -1.35 -4.92 -8.61
N ASP A 86 -1.17 -4.78 -9.93
CA ASP A 86 -0.54 -3.60 -10.51
C ASP A 86 -1.35 -2.32 -10.24
N TYR A 87 -0.65 -1.19 -10.37
CA TYR A 87 -1.19 0.14 -10.12
C TYR A 87 -2.47 0.42 -10.93
N SER A 88 -2.51 0.05 -12.21
CA SER A 88 -3.64 0.32 -13.09
C SER A 88 -4.94 -0.34 -12.61
N LYS A 89 -4.88 -1.56 -12.08
CA LYS A 89 -6.04 -2.23 -11.46
C LYS A 89 -6.48 -1.53 -10.17
N ILE A 90 -5.53 -1.16 -9.31
CA ILE A 90 -5.85 -0.44 -8.06
C ILE A 90 -6.50 0.92 -8.38
N ALA A 91 -6.02 1.61 -9.41
CA ALA A 91 -6.58 2.86 -9.91
C ALA A 91 -8.01 2.69 -10.47
N GLU A 92 -8.24 1.66 -11.31
CA GLU A 92 -9.58 1.29 -11.82
C GLU A 92 -10.58 1.00 -10.69
N GLN A 93 -10.13 0.35 -9.61
CA GLN A 93 -10.98 0.01 -8.47
C GLN A 93 -11.28 1.22 -7.56
N LEU A 94 -10.32 2.13 -7.36
CA LEU A 94 -10.42 3.18 -6.34
C LEU A 94 -10.62 4.61 -6.90
N GLY A 95 -10.63 4.79 -8.22
CA GLY A 95 -10.72 6.11 -8.83
C GLY A 95 -11.20 6.11 -10.28
N ASP A 96 -10.98 7.25 -10.92
CA ASP A 96 -11.12 7.44 -12.36
C ASP A 96 -9.76 7.98 -12.86
N GLY A 97 -9.15 7.28 -13.82
CA GLY A 97 -7.77 7.58 -14.22
C GLY A 97 -6.78 7.51 -13.05
N ASP A 98 -5.95 8.53 -12.90
CA ASP A 98 -4.90 8.62 -11.86
C ASP A 98 -5.37 9.26 -10.54
N ASP A 99 -6.68 9.45 -10.32
CA ASP A 99 -7.19 10.10 -9.10
C ASP A 99 -6.81 9.35 -7.80
N VAL A 100 -6.52 8.04 -7.86
CA VAL A 100 -6.18 7.24 -6.68
C VAL A 100 -4.98 7.79 -5.90
N ILE A 101 -3.93 8.27 -6.58
CA ILE A 101 -2.74 8.84 -5.94
C ILE A 101 -2.96 10.23 -5.34
N GLN A 102 -4.11 10.85 -5.64
CA GLN A 102 -4.56 12.09 -5.01
C GLN A 102 -5.57 11.84 -3.89
N LYS A 103 -6.32 10.72 -3.93
CA LYS A 103 -7.28 10.31 -2.89
C LYS A 103 -6.60 9.77 -1.63
N PHE A 104 -5.53 8.99 -1.78
CA PHE A 104 -4.77 8.42 -0.67
C PHE A 104 -3.44 9.16 -0.48
N ASP A 105 -2.90 9.11 0.75
CA ASP A 105 -1.56 9.63 1.03
C ASP A 105 -0.46 8.66 0.56
N TYR A 106 -0.75 7.35 0.56
CA TYR A 106 0.13 6.30 0.06
C TYR A 106 -0.62 5.31 -0.85
N VAL A 107 0.00 4.89 -1.95
CA VAL A 107 -0.49 3.81 -2.82
C VAL A 107 0.64 2.83 -3.08
N PHE A 108 0.50 1.63 -2.53
CA PHE A 108 1.47 0.53 -2.61
C PHE A 108 0.93 -0.55 -3.56
N ALA A 109 1.27 -0.45 -4.84
CA ALA A 109 0.95 -1.46 -5.82
C ALA A 109 2.00 -2.58 -5.82
N GLU A 110 1.61 -3.78 -6.25
CA GLU A 110 2.45 -4.98 -6.25
C GLU A 110 3.15 -5.21 -4.89
N ASN A 111 2.34 -5.24 -3.81
CA ASN A 111 2.75 -5.33 -2.39
C ASN A 111 3.61 -4.16 -1.88
N GLY A 112 3.71 -3.07 -2.65
CA GLY A 112 4.60 -1.95 -2.37
C GLY A 112 5.94 -2.03 -3.08
N THR A 113 6.13 -2.92 -4.04
CA THR A 113 7.29 -2.84 -4.96
C THR A 113 7.14 -1.68 -5.95
N VAL A 114 5.92 -1.14 -6.13
CA VAL A 114 5.65 0.14 -6.79
C VAL A 114 4.94 1.06 -5.79
N GLN A 115 5.52 2.24 -5.55
CA GLN A 115 5.11 3.08 -4.42
C GLN A 115 4.82 4.52 -4.85
N TYR A 116 3.66 5.04 -4.43
CA TYR A 116 3.35 6.47 -4.52
C TYR A 116 3.10 7.06 -3.13
N LYS A 117 3.58 8.28 -2.91
CA LYS A 117 3.31 9.10 -1.73
C LYS A 117 2.93 10.51 -2.14
N ASP A 118 1.85 11.06 -1.56
CA ASP A 118 1.36 12.43 -1.80
C ASP A 118 1.35 12.79 -3.32
N GLY A 119 0.80 11.89 -4.16
CA GLY A 119 0.72 12.07 -5.61
C GLY A 119 2.00 11.82 -6.41
N ARG A 120 3.10 11.33 -5.81
CA ARG A 120 4.41 11.16 -6.46
C ARG A 120 4.90 9.72 -6.38
N LEU A 121 5.41 9.18 -7.49
CA LEU A 121 6.12 7.90 -7.49
C LEU A 121 7.41 8.04 -6.66
N LEU A 122 7.56 7.26 -5.60
CA LEU A 122 8.77 7.20 -4.77
C LEU A 122 9.77 6.19 -5.31
N SER A 123 9.31 4.96 -5.52
CA SER A 123 10.17 3.84 -5.88
C SER A 123 9.44 2.83 -6.77
N ARG A 124 10.25 2.11 -7.56
CA ARG A 124 9.86 0.93 -8.31
C ARG A 124 11.00 -0.07 -8.22
N GLN A 125 10.80 -1.16 -7.50
CA GLN A 125 11.77 -2.24 -7.41
C GLN A 125 11.37 -3.36 -8.39
N ALA A 126 12.36 -3.81 -9.17
CA ALA A 126 12.16 -4.81 -10.22
C ALA A 126 12.80 -6.14 -9.79
N ILE A 127 12.05 -7.23 -9.92
CA ILE A 127 12.44 -8.58 -9.45
C ILE A 127 13.79 -9.06 -10.00
N GLN A 128 14.11 -8.73 -11.26
CA GLN A 128 15.39 -9.06 -11.89
C GLN A 128 16.59 -8.40 -11.22
N ASN A 129 16.42 -7.19 -10.66
CA ASN A 129 17.50 -6.49 -9.95
C ASN A 129 17.79 -7.12 -8.57
N HIS A 130 16.85 -7.90 -8.03
CA HIS A 130 16.96 -8.52 -6.71
C HIS A 130 17.37 -10.00 -6.79
N LEU A 131 16.77 -10.77 -7.71
CA LEU A 131 17.11 -12.18 -7.91
C LEU A 131 18.35 -12.39 -8.80
N GLY A 132 18.65 -11.42 -9.68
CA GLY A 132 19.62 -11.60 -10.76
C GLY A 132 19.05 -12.41 -11.93
N GLU A 133 19.59 -12.15 -13.13
CA GLU A 133 19.12 -12.78 -14.38
C GLU A 133 19.25 -14.31 -14.39
N GLU A 134 20.34 -14.87 -13.85
CA GLU A 134 20.58 -16.33 -13.81
C GLU A 134 19.43 -17.07 -13.10
N LEU A 135 19.13 -16.68 -11.85
CA LEU A 135 18.07 -17.30 -11.04
C LEU A 135 16.67 -17.07 -11.65
N LEU A 136 16.45 -15.88 -12.22
CA LEU A 136 15.20 -15.52 -12.85
C LEU A 136 14.96 -16.35 -14.13
N GLN A 137 16.01 -16.58 -14.92
CA GLN A 137 15.94 -17.41 -16.14
C GLN A 137 15.80 -18.89 -15.81
N ASP A 138 16.51 -19.42 -14.79
CA ASP A 138 16.27 -20.76 -14.22
C ASP A 138 14.77 -20.95 -13.91
N LEU A 139 14.19 -20.00 -13.17
CA LEU A 139 12.80 -20.02 -12.73
C LEU A 139 11.81 -19.99 -13.90
N ILE A 140 12.03 -19.10 -14.87
CA ILE A 140 11.20 -18.98 -16.07
C ILE A 140 11.29 -20.27 -16.92
N ASN A 141 12.49 -20.79 -17.16
CA ASN A 141 12.71 -21.98 -17.97
C ASN A 141 12.11 -23.24 -17.33
N PHE A 142 12.22 -23.39 -16.01
CA PHE A 142 11.54 -24.45 -15.26
C PHE A 142 10.01 -24.32 -15.41
N CYS A 143 9.46 -23.12 -15.22
CA CYS A 143 8.01 -22.89 -15.36
C CYS A 143 7.51 -23.23 -16.76
N LEU A 144 8.21 -22.79 -17.81
CA LEU A 144 7.85 -23.09 -19.21
C LEU A 144 7.90 -24.59 -19.50
N SER A 145 8.94 -25.28 -19.02
CA SER A 145 9.11 -26.72 -19.21
C SER A 145 8.05 -27.53 -18.47
N TYR A 146 7.72 -27.17 -17.24
CA TYR A 146 6.64 -27.80 -16.47
C TYR A 146 5.28 -27.57 -17.16
N ILE A 147 4.98 -26.35 -17.60
CA ILE A 147 3.73 -26.02 -18.29
C ILE A 147 3.63 -26.73 -19.65
N ALA A 148 4.73 -26.96 -20.37
CA ALA A 148 4.72 -27.71 -21.62
C ALA A 148 4.21 -29.16 -21.43
N LEU A 149 4.59 -29.81 -20.34
CA LEU A 149 4.20 -31.19 -20.01
C LEU A 149 2.77 -31.33 -19.46
N LEU A 150 2.19 -30.26 -18.91
CA LEU A 150 0.79 -30.29 -18.45
C LEU A 150 -0.20 -30.42 -19.62
N LYS A 151 -1.04 -31.45 -19.61
CA LYS A 151 -2.17 -31.58 -20.55
C LYS A 151 -3.46 -31.14 -19.88
N LEU A 152 -4.01 -30.01 -20.32
CA LEU A 152 -5.25 -29.42 -19.82
C LEU A 152 -6.35 -29.51 -20.90
N PRO A 153 -7.64 -29.45 -20.56
CA PRO A 153 -8.73 -29.38 -21.55
C PRO A 153 -8.59 -28.18 -22.49
N LYS A 154 -8.09 -27.05 -21.96
CA LYS A 154 -7.83 -25.81 -22.70
C LYS A 154 -6.50 -25.19 -22.23
N LYS A 155 -5.77 -24.59 -23.17
CA LYS A 155 -4.69 -23.63 -22.92
C LYS A 155 -4.95 -22.38 -23.76
N ARG A 156 -4.50 -21.23 -23.29
CA ARG A 156 -4.63 -19.91 -23.92
C ARG A 156 -3.22 -19.30 -24.06
N GLY A 157 -3.04 -18.04 -23.72
CA GLY A 157 -1.74 -17.36 -23.70
C GLY A 157 -1.46 -16.68 -22.36
N THR A 158 -0.29 -16.06 -22.25
CA THR A 158 0.20 -15.42 -21.01
C THR A 158 0.24 -16.42 -19.85
N PHE A 159 1.05 -17.48 -20.01
CA PHE A 159 1.30 -18.49 -18.98
C PHE A 159 2.21 -17.97 -17.85
N ILE A 160 3.10 -17.04 -18.19
CA ILE A 160 3.94 -16.28 -17.27
C ILE A 160 3.65 -14.80 -17.56
N GLU A 161 3.19 -14.07 -16.56
CA GLU A 161 3.03 -12.61 -16.62
C GLU A 161 4.12 -12.00 -15.73
N PHE A 162 5.07 -11.31 -16.36
CA PHE A 162 6.16 -10.62 -15.68
C PHE A 162 5.64 -9.27 -15.14
N ARG A 163 5.72 -9.05 -13.83
CA ARG A 163 5.41 -7.77 -13.19
C ARG A 163 6.68 -7.17 -12.57
N ASN A 164 6.60 -6.02 -11.90
CA ASN A 164 7.74 -5.43 -11.21
C ASN A 164 8.14 -6.28 -10.00
N GLY A 165 7.16 -6.63 -9.15
CA GLY A 165 7.40 -7.35 -7.89
C GLY A 165 7.44 -8.89 -7.99
N MET A 166 6.93 -9.47 -9.07
CA MET A 166 6.58 -10.90 -9.09
C MET A 166 6.41 -11.47 -10.50
N LEU A 167 6.48 -12.80 -10.60
CA LEU A 167 5.97 -13.56 -11.75
C LEU A 167 4.61 -14.18 -11.39
N ASN A 168 3.56 -13.89 -12.17
CA ASN A 168 2.29 -14.61 -12.05
C ASN A 168 2.26 -15.78 -13.04
N ILE A 169 2.13 -17.00 -12.53
CA ILE A 169 2.14 -18.24 -13.31
C ILE A 169 0.71 -18.80 -13.40
N SER A 170 0.22 -18.99 -14.63
CA SER A 170 -1.11 -19.52 -14.93
C SER A 170 -1.01 -20.74 -15.87
N PRO A 171 -1.26 -21.97 -15.41
CA PRO A 171 -1.15 -23.17 -16.25
C PRO A 171 -2.09 -23.18 -17.46
N ILE A 172 -3.29 -22.60 -17.33
CA ILE A 172 -4.24 -22.40 -18.45
C ILE A 172 -3.85 -21.18 -19.33
N GLY A 173 -3.09 -20.24 -18.79
CA GLY A 173 -2.81 -18.92 -19.40
C GLY A 173 -3.82 -17.87 -18.95
N ARG A 174 -3.38 -16.63 -18.74
CA ARG A 174 -4.24 -15.54 -18.23
C ARG A 174 -5.24 -14.99 -19.24
N SER A 175 -5.03 -15.19 -20.54
CA SER A 175 -5.98 -14.76 -21.59
C SER A 175 -7.18 -15.72 -21.78
N CYS A 176 -7.54 -16.49 -20.75
CA CYS A 176 -8.74 -17.31 -20.70
C CYS A 176 -9.99 -16.51 -20.29
N SER A 177 -11.15 -16.95 -20.80
CA SER A 177 -12.45 -16.33 -20.52
C SER A 177 -12.91 -16.55 -19.07
N PRO A 178 -13.93 -15.81 -18.58
CA PRO A 178 -14.52 -16.04 -17.25
C PRO A 178 -14.99 -17.49 -17.03
N GLU A 179 -15.58 -18.11 -18.04
CA GLU A 179 -16.08 -19.48 -18.00
C GLU A 179 -14.93 -20.49 -17.93
N GLU A 180 -13.88 -20.27 -18.72
CA GLU A 180 -12.66 -21.08 -18.70
C GLU A 180 -11.89 -20.98 -17.37
N ARG A 181 -11.99 -19.82 -16.68
CA ARG A 181 -11.46 -19.64 -15.31
C ARG A 181 -12.21 -20.48 -14.28
N ILE A 182 -13.53 -20.63 -14.43
CA ILE A 182 -14.35 -21.49 -13.58
C ILE A 182 -14.01 -22.96 -13.84
N GLU A 183 -14.02 -23.40 -15.10
CA GLU A 183 -13.66 -24.75 -15.52
C GLU A 183 -12.26 -25.17 -15.01
N PHE A 184 -11.26 -24.30 -15.17
CA PHE A 184 -9.92 -24.56 -14.64
C PHE A 184 -9.88 -24.61 -13.11
N SER A 185 -10.62 -23.74 -12.42
CA SER A 185 -10.69 -23.72 -10.96
C SER A 185 -11.31 -25.01 -10.39
N GLU A 186 -12.32 -25.56 -11.05
CA GLU A 186 -12.91 -26.85 -10.70
C GLU A 186 -11.96 -28.03 -10.96
N LEU A 187 -11.29 -28.03 -12.12
CA LEU A 187 -10.28 -29.02 -12.45
C LEU A 187 -9.09 -29.00 -11.48
N ASP A 188 -8.58 -27.80 -11.16
CA ASP A 188 -7.46 -27.60 -10.24
C ASP A 188 -7.78 -28.05 -8.81
N LYS A 189 -9.01 -27.85 -8.33
CA LYS A 189 -9.46 -28.42 -7.04
C LYS A 189 -9.42 -29.95 -7.04
N LYS A 190 -9.81 -30.58 -8.15
CA LYS A 190 -9.85 -32.05 -8.30
C LYS A 190 -8.46 -32.66 -8.47
N GLU A 191 -7.61 -32.05 -9.30
CA GLU A 191 -6.33 -32.62 -9.72
C GLU A 191 -5.11 -32.01 -9.00
N ARG A 192 -5.31 -30.93 -8.23
CA ARG A 192 -4.29 -30.20 -7.44
C ARG A 192 -3.12 -29.72 -8.32
N ILE A 193 -3.44 -29.16 -9.50
CA ILE A 193 -2.48 -28.84 -10.57
C ILE A 193 -1.48 -27.78 -10.09
N ARG A 194 -1.99 -26.63 -9.61
CA ARG A 194 -1.16 -25.53 -9.09
C ARG A 194 -0.38 -25.95 -7.85
N GLU A 195 -0.99 -26.72 -6.96
CA GLU A 195 -0.33 -27.19 -5.74
C GLU A 195 0.86 -28.11 -6.06
N LYS A 196 0.70 -29.09 -6.97
CA LYS A 196 1.79 -29.96 -7.43
C LYS A 196 2.91 -29.15 -8.10
N PHE A 197 2.56 -28.13 -8.89
CA PHE A 197 3.51 -27.25 -9.55
C PHE A 197 4.29 -26.40 -8.53
N VAL A 198 3.60 -25.78 -7.56
CA VAL A 198 4.23 -25.05 -6.45
C VAL A 198 5.13 -25.96 -5.62
N ALA A 199 4.72 -27.20 -5.32
CA ALA A 199 5.55 -28.16 -4.60
C ALA A 199 6.82 -28.57 -5.39
N ALA A 200 6.71 -28.70 -6.72
CA ALA A 200 7.87 -28.95 -7.58
C ALA A 200 8.84 -27.75 -7.60
N LEU A 201 8.31 -26.53 -7.71
CA LEU A 201 9.10 -25.29 -7.63
C LEU A 201 9.77 -25.10 -6.26
N GLN A 202 9.06 -25.34 -5.16
CA GLN A 202 9.61 -25.27 -3.80
C GLN A 202 10.76 -26.27 -3.58
N LYS A 203 10.68 -27.45 -4.21
CA LYS A 203 11.76 -28.44 -4.17
C LYS A 203 12.97 -28.02 -5.00
N GLU A 204 12.75 -27.55 -6.23
CA GLU A 204 13.82 -27.16 -7.16
C GLU A 204 14.57 -25.90 -6.69
N PHE A 205 13.84 -24.90 -6.21
CA PHE A 205 14.37 -23.61 -5.78
C PHE A 205 14.53 -23.52 -4.25
N ALA A 206 14.66 -24.67 -3.57
CA ALA A 206 14.85 -24.76 -2.13
C ALA A 206 16.07 -23.95 -1.68
N GLY A 207 15.88 -23.06 -0.69
CA GLY A 207 16.94 -22.19 -0.18
C GLY A 207 17.31 -20.99 -1.08
N LYS A 208 16.72 -20.84 -2.27
CA LYS A 208 16.97 -19.71 -3.18
C LYS A 208 16.11 -18.46 -2.92
N GLY A 209 15.53 -18.33 -1.71
CA GLY A 209 14.80 -17.12 -1.28
C GLY A 209 13.49 -16.82 -2.04
N LEU A 210 12.81 -17.83 -2.59
CA LEU A 210 11.54 -17.66 -3.30
C LEU A 210 10.32 -18.03 -2.43
N ARG A 211 9.25 -17.26 -2.57
CA ARG A 211 7.93 -17.49 -1.96
C ARG A 211 6.86 -17.66 -3.03
N PHE A 212 5.80 -18.38 -2.68
CA PHE A 212 4.76 -18.85 -3.59
C PHE A 212 3.40 -18.69 -2.94
N THR A 213 2.53 -17.85 -3.51
CA THR A 213 1.17 -17.60 -2.99
C THR A 213 0.12 -17.90 -4.05
N ARG A 214 -1.02 -18.47 -3.66
CA ARG A 214 -2.09 -18.82 -4.59
C ARG A 214 -2.82 -17.57 -5.09
N GLY A 215 -2.70 -17.30 -6.39
CA GLY A 215 -3.27 -16.14 -7.06
C GLY A 215 -4.67 -16.43 -7.60
N GLY A 216 -5.69 -16.32 -6.74
CA GLY A 216 -7.11 -16.45 -7.09
C GLY A 216 -7.48 -17.81 -7.70
N MET A 217 -8.19 -17.79 -8.83
CA MET A 217 -8.78 -18.99 -9.46
C MET A 217 -7.83 -19.79 -10.38
N ILE A 218 -6.95 -19.12 -11.14
CA ILE A 218 -6.20 -19.76 -12.23
C ILE A 218 -4.67 -19.78 -12.07
N SER A 219 -4.14 -18.98 -11.14
CA SER A 219 -2.70 -18.71 -11.08
C SER A 219 -2.12 -18.86 -9.68
N PHE A 220 -0.80 -18.72 -9.58
CA PHE A 220 -0.05 -18.46 -8.37
C PHE A 220 1.05 -17.45 -8.67
N ASP A 221 1.45 -16.69 -7.67
CA ASP A 221 2.46 -15.65 -7.76
C ASP A 221 3.77 -16.16 -7.14
N ILE A 222 4.89 -15.88 -7.80
CA ILE A 222 6.24 -16.17 -7.33
C ILE A 222 6.96 -14.84 -7.12
N PHE A 223 7.49 -14.64 -5.93
CA PHE A 223 8.15 -13.39 -5.52
C PHE A 223 9.30 -13.69 -4.55
N PRO A 224 10.27 -12.78 -4.38
CA PRO A 224 11.33 -12.93 -3.39
C PRO A 224 10.79 -12.97 -1.96
N GLU A 225 11.51 -13.62 -1.06
CA GLU A 225 11.16 -13.63 0.36
C GLU A 225 11.11 -12.20 0.95
N GLY A 226 10.06 -11.92 1.72
CA GLY A 226 9.77 -10.58 2.25
C GLY A 226 9.02 -9.65 1.30
N TRP A 227 8.80 -10.02 0.03
CA TRP A 227 8.02 -9.22 -0.95
C TRP A 227 6.51 -9.51 -0.90
N ASP A 228 6.03 -10.06 0.22
CA ASP A 228 4.63 -9.99 0.63
C ASP A 228 4.26 -8.55 1.08
N LYS A 229 3.03 -8.32 1.54
CA LYS A 229 2.54 -6.97 1.88
C LYS A 229 3.41 -6.25 2.93
N ARG A 230 4.21 -6.94 3.76
CA ARG A 230 5.16 -6.29 4.68
C ARG A 230 6.20 -5.43 3.98
N TYR A 231 6.48 -5.65 2.70
CA TYR A 231 7.45 -4.87 1.92
C TYR A 231 7.17 -3.36 1.95
N CYS A 232 5.90 -2.94 2.02
CA CYS A 232 5.57 -1.52 2.15
C CYS A 232 5.93 -0.91 3.52
N LEU A 233 6.04 -1.72 4.58
CA LEU A 233 6.30 -1.27 5.94
C LEU A 233 7.72 -0.72 6.11
N ASP A 234 8.70 -1.25 5.38
CA ASP A 234 10.10 -0.83 5.45
C ASP A 234 10.25 0.65 5.03
N VAL A 235 9.42 1.13 4.10
CA VAL A 235 9.39 2.55 3.68
C VAL A 235 8.55 3.40 4.64
N LEU A 236 7.58 2.81 5.33
CA LEU A 236 6.79 3.51 6.36
C LEU A 236 7.56 3.67 7.69
N GLU A 237 8.65 2.95 7.89
CA GLU A 237 9.52 3.06 9.07
C GLU A 237 10.26 4.42 9.10
N GLU A 238 10.68 4.94 7.94
CA GLU A 238 11.29 6.28 7.82
C GLU A 238 10.32 7.43 8.15
N GLU A 239 9.01 7.20 7.98
CA GLU A 239 7.95 8.18 8.28
C GLU A 239 7.67 8.33 9.78
N ARG A 240 8.11 7.34 10.59
CA ARG A 240 8.02 7.34 12.06
C ARG A 240 6.61 7.53 12.61
N PHE A 241 5.60 6.95 11.94
CA PHE A 241 4.22 6.92 12.42
C PHE A 241 4.15 6.36 13.86
N LEU A 242 3.37 7.01 14.73
CA LEU A 242 3.07 6.56 16.09
C LEU A 242 2.31 5.22 16.08
N ARG A 243 1.50 4.99 15.04
CA ARG A 243 0.75 3.76 14.83
C ARG A 243 0.38 3.55 13.37
N ILE A 244 0.59 2.33 12.88
CA ILE A 244 0.06 1.88 11.60
C ILE A 244 -1.07 0.90 11.91
N HIS A 245 -2.30 1.25 11.57
CA HIS A 245 -3.43 0.31 11.59
C HIS A 245 -3.54 -0.36 10.23
N PHE A 246 -3.50 -1.69 10.20
CA PHE A 246 -3.68 -2.44 8.97
C PHE A 246 -5.07 -3.08 8.93
N PHE A 247 -5.78 -2.97 7.82
CA PHE A 247 -7.09 -3.59 7.60
C PHE A 247 -7.00 -4.54 6.41
N GLY A 248 -7.46 -5.79 6.59
CA GLY A 248 -7.43 -6.81 5.54
C GLY A 248 -8.43 -7.94 5.81
N ASN A 249 -8.86 -8.65 4.78
CA ASN A 249 -9.83 -9.73 4.85
C ASN A 249 -9.20 -11.12 4.87
N GLU A 250 -8.04 -11.32 4.23
CA GLU A 250 -7.34 -12.61 4.15
C GLU A 250 -6.26 -12.76 5.24
N THR A 251 -6.61 -12.44 6.48
CA THR A 251 -5.66 -12.33 7.63
C THR A 251 -5.43 -13.65 8.38
N SER A 252 -5.98 -14.77 7.91
CA SER A 252 -5.69 -16.11 8.44
C SER A 252 -4.45 -16.73 7.77
N PRO A 253 -3.72 -17.65 8.42
CA PRO A 253 -2.53 -18.27 7.85
C PRO A 253 -2.72 -18.81 6.42
N GLY A 254 -1.90 -18.33 5.48
CA GLY A 254 -1.97 -18.66 4.06
C GLY A 254 -2.89 -17.76 3.21
N GLY A 255 -3.60 -16.82 3.83
CA GLY A 255 -4.23 -15.69 3.15
C GLY A 255 -3.23 -14.54 2.92
N ASN A 256 -3.49 -13.71 1.91
CA ASN A 256 -2.48 -12.75 1.44
C ASN A 256 -2.23 -11.52 2.35
N ASP A 257 -3.04 -11.34 3.40
CA ASP A 257 -2.87 -10.29 4.41
C ASP A 257 -2.15 -10.77 5.67
N TYR A 258 -1.99 -12.08 5.86
CA TYR A 258 -1.54 -12.68 7.12
C TYR A 258 -0.23 -12.07 7.63
N GLU A 259 0.76 -11.95 6.75
CA GLU A 259 2.11 -11.49 7.10
C GLU A 259 2.12 -10.03 7.57
N ILE A 260 1.38 -9.12 6.92
CA ILE A 260 1.31 -7.71 7.31
C ILE A 260 0.41 -7.49 8.53
N TYR A 261 -0.67 -8.27 8.65
CA TYR A 261 -1.56 -8.25 9.81
C TYR A 261 -0.86 -8.71 11.10
N ALA A 262 0.04 -9.69 10.98
CA ALA A 262 0.80 -10.25 12.10
C ALA A 262 2.16 -9.54 12.35
N ASP A 263 2.57 -8.60 11.48
CA ASP A 263 3.81 -7.84 11.66
C ASP A 263 3.72 -6.93 12.89
N PRO A 264 4.69 -6.95 13.82
CA PRO A 264 4.64 -6.17 15.07
C PRO A 264 4.66 -4.64 14.85
N ARG A 265 4.94 -4.16 13.63
CA ARG A 265 4.84 -2.74 13.27
C ARG A 265 3.40 -2.30 13.03
N THR A 266 2.44 -3.23 12.87
CA THR A 266 1.03 -2.91 12.62
C THR A 266 0.12 -3.26 13.81
N VAL A 267 -1.04 -2.60 13.85
CA VAL A 267 -2.20 -3.02 14.63
C VAL A 267 -3.24 -3.54 13.64
N GLY A 268 -3.23 -4.86 13.43
CA GLY A 268 -4.04 -5.54 12.42
C GLY A 268 -5.53 -5.67 12.78
N HIS A 269 -6.39 -5.51 11.76
CA HIS A 269 -7.84 -5.60 11.83
C HIS A 269 -8.39 -6.52 10.72
N THR A 270 -8.82 -7.73 11.10
CA THR A 270 -9.47 -8.71 10.19
C THR A 270 -10.88 -8.26 9.82
N VAL A 271 -11.15 -7.80 8.60
CA VAL A 271 -12.48 -7.37 8.15
C VAL A 271 -13.18 -8.42 7.29
N GLU A 272 -14.52 -8.38 7.23
CA GLU A 272 -15.30 -9.30 6.39
C GLU A 272 -15.82 -8.66 5.10
N SER A 273 -15.93 -7.33 5.05
CA SER A 273 -16.42 -6.56 3.90
C SER A 273 -16.03 -5.08 3.97
N PRO A 274 -16.22 -4.29 2.89
CA PRO A 274 -16.02 -2.84 2.91
C PRO A 274 -16.84 -2.12 3.97
N GLU A 275 -18.07 -2.58 4.24
CA GLU A 275 -18.95 -2.02 5.27
C GLU A 275 -18.41 -2.30 6.68
N ASP A 276 -17.80 -3.48 6.93
CA ASP A 276 -17.11 -3.75 8.20
C ASP A 276 -15.87 -2.87 8.37
N THR A 277 -15.11 -2.62 7.30
CA THR A 277 -13.99 -1.66 7.32
C THR A 277 -14.46 -0.27 7.74
N VAL A 278 -15.51 0.26 7.10
CA VAL A 278 -16.12 1.56 7.47
C VAL A 278 -16.56 1.56 8.93
N ARG A 279 -17.27 0.50 9.38
CA ARG A 279 -17.76 0.34 10.76
C ARG A 279 -16.63 0.41 11.78
N ARG A 280 -15.52 -0.30 11.55
CA ARG A 280 -14.35 -0.30 12.46
C ARG A 280 -13.62 1.04 12.47
N CYS A 281 -13.41 1.64 11.31
CA CYS A 281 -12.79 2.97 11.23
C CYS A 281 -13.65 4.03 11.94
N ARG A 282 -14.99 3.94 11.87
CA ARG A 282 -15.89 4.80 12.68
C ARG A 282 -15.68 4.58 14.18
N GLN A 283 -15.66 3.32 14.64
CA GLN A 283 -15.43 2.99 16.05
C GLN A 283 -14.10 3.51 16.60
N LEU A 284 -13.03 3.42 15.79
CA LEU A 284 -11.67 3.80 16.19
C LEU A 284 -11.40 5.32 16.11
N PHE A 285 -11.90 5.98 15.07
CA PHE A 285 -11.49 7.35 14.72
C PHE A 285 -12.61 8.39 14.80
N PHE A 286 -13.86 7.97 14.95
CA PHE A 286 -15.05 8.83 15.14
C PHE A 286 -15.89 8.39 16.36
N PRO A 287 -15.28 8.15 17.54
CA PRO A 287 -16.00 7.58 18.69
C PRO A 287 -17.19 8.42 19.15
N GLU A 288 -17.13 9.74 18.95
CA GLU A 288 -18.23 10.67 19.27
C GLU A 288 -19.49 10.48 18.40
N ARG A 289 -19.36 9.92 17.18
CA ARG A 289 -20.48 9.63 16.27
C ARG A 289 -21.15 8.27 16.55
N ASN A 290 -20.62 7.46 17.48
CA ASN A 290 -21.21 6.17 17.83
C ASN A 290 -22.50 6.28 18.68
N HIS A 291 -22.89 7.50 19.09
CA HIS A 291 -24.11 7.76 19.86
C HIS A 291 -25.26 8.31 19.00
N GLU A 292 -25.09 8.38 17.67
CA GLU A 292 -26.08 8.91 16.71
C GLU A 292 -26.70 7.81 15.82
N LEU A 293 -26.52 6.53 16.18
CA LEU A 293 -27.04 5.32 15.50
C LEU A 293 -27.84 4.44 16.47
#